data_AF-A0A521DN28-F1
#
_entry.id   AF-A0A521DN28-F1
#
_cell.length_a   1.000
_cell.length_b   1.000
_cell.length_c   1.000
_cell.angle_alpha   90.00
_cell.angle_beta   90.00
_cell.angle_gamma   90.00
#
_symmetry.space_group_name_H-M   'P 1'
#
loop_
_entity.id
_entity.type
_entity.pdbx_description
1 polymer ?
#
loop_
_entity_poly.entity_id
_entity_poly.type
_entity_poly.pdbx_seq_one_letter_code
_entity_poly.pdbx_strand_id
1 'polypeptide(L)'
;MIRKLTVVAAMAVWAGSAGAQAVNDYPTNARADYVFVCMATNGQTRTMLDRCSCAIDQIATVLPYDDYVKAETVLSMRQTAGERTAMFRQGTAVNDMVANYRRAEAEAEILCF
;
A
#
# COMPACT_ATOMS: atom_id res chain seq x y z
N MET A 1 -28.01 -18.97 -50.37
CA MET A 1 -27.38 -17.64 -50.44
C MET A 1 -27.65 -16.91 -49.13
N ILE A 2 -26.57 -16.45 -48.45
CA ILE A 2 -26.52 -15.26 -47.57
C ILE A 2 -27.38 -15.38 -46.28
N ARG A 3 -26.88 -15.46 -45.04
CA ARG A 3 -25.74 -14.77 -44.40
C ARG A 3 -25.48 -15.42 -43.03
N LYS A 4 -24.79 -16.57 -43.01
CA LYS A 4 -24.16 -17.08 -41.78
C LYS A 4 -22.85 -16.33 -41.61
N LEU A 5 -22.82 -15.20 -40.92
CA LEU A 5 -21.59 -14.61 -40.38
C LEU A 5 -21.99 -13.40 -39.51
N THR A 6 -21.22 -13.14 -38.45
CA THR A 6 -21.22 -11.93 -37.60
C THR A 6 -22.16 -11.86 -36.39
N VAL A 7 -21.97 -12.69 -35.35
CA VAL A 7 -22.30 -12.27 -33.97
C VAL A 7 -21.26 -12.69 -32.90
N VAL A 8 -20.16 -13.40 -33.23
CA VAL A 8 -19.26 -13.93 -32.17
C VAL A 8 -18.25 -12.90 -31.61
N ALA A 9 -18.19 -11.66 -32.10
CA ALA A 9 -17.11 -10.73 -31.74
C ALA A 9 -17.46 -9.68 -30.66
N ALA A 10 -18.16 -10.04 -29.58
CA ALA A 10 -18.55 -9.09 -28.52
C ALA A 10 -18.12 -9.47 -27.09
N MET A 11 -17.17 -10.39 -26.90
CA MET A 11 -16.71 -10.81 -25.55
C MET A 11 -15.19 -10.69 -25.34
N ALA A 12 -14.54 -9.63 -25.83
CA ALA A 12 -13.08 -9.48 -25.65
C ALA A 12 -12.60 -8.08 -25.20
N VAL A 13 -13.49 -7.18 -24.77
CA VAL A 13 -13.10 -5.80 -24.38
C VAL A 13 -13.46 -5.49 -22.93
N TRP A 14 -13.26 -6.46 -22.03
CA TRP A 14 -13.34 -6.26 -20.58
C TRP A 14 -12.08 -6.78 -19.86
N ALA A 15 -10.93 -6.77 -20.54
CA ALA A 15 -9.62 -7.01 -19.91
C ALA A 15 -8.93 -5.70 -19.46
N GLY A 16 -9.65 -4.58 -19.44
CA GLY A 16 -9.13 -3.27 -19.10
C GLY A 16 -9.18 -2.99 -17.60
N SER A 17 -8.32 -3.63 -16.81
CA SER A 17 -7.98 -3.17 -15.44
C SER A 17 -6.80 -3.88 -14.81
N ALA A 18 -6.38 -5.05 -15.31
CA ALA A 18 -5.25 -5.79 -14.71
C ALA A 18 -3.89 -5.07 -14.85
N GLY A 19 -3.72 -4.20 -15.85
CA GLY A 19 -2.46 -3.50 -16.11
C GLY A 19 -2.15 -2.32 -15.19
N ALA A 20 -3.14 -1.75 -14.49
CA ALA A 20 -2.91 -0.61 -13.60
C ALA A 20 -2.18 -1.02 -12.31
N GLN A 21 -2.36 -2.26 -11.84
CA GLN A 21 -1.61 -2.83 -10.72
C GLN A 21 -0.17 -3.22 -11.08
N ALA A 22 0.20 -3.22 -12.37
CA ALA A 22 1.55 -3.58 -12.78
C ALA A 22 2.60 -2.51 -12.42
N VAL A 23 2.18 -1.29 -12.05
CA VAL A 23 3.07 -0.18 -11.68
C VAL A 23 3.13 0.04 -10.17
N ASN A 24 2.08 -0.38 -9.44
CA ASN A 24 1.99 -0.29 -7.99
C ASN A 24 1.00 -1.36 -7.49
N ASP A 25 1.46 -2.26 -6.63
CA ASP A 25 0.67 -3.39 -6.10
C ASP A 25 -0.29 -2.97 -4.97
N TYR A 26 -0.22 -1.73 -4.48
CA TYR A 26 -1.07 -1.23 -3.43
C TYR A 26 -2.45 -0.85 -4.00
N PRO A 27 -3.54 -1.34 -3.41
CA PRO A 27 -4.87 -0.97 -3.85
C PRO A 27 -5.13 0.51 -3.51
N THR A 28 -5.97 1.16 -4.33
CA THR A 28 -6.20 2.62 -4.24
C THR A 28 -6.68 3.07 -2.86
N ASN A 29 -7.50 2.26 -2.19
CA ASN A 29 -7.96 2.56 -0.83
C ASN A 29 -6.79 2.59 0.17
N ALA A 30 -5.86 1.64 0.12
CA ALA A 30 -4.70 1.64 1.02
C ALA A 30 -3.80 2.87 0.81
N ARG A 31 -3.61 3.27 -0.46
CA ARG A 31 -2.86 4.50 -0.78
C ARG A 31 -3.57 5.74 -0.23
N ALA A 32 -4.89 5.83 -0.42
CA ALA A 32 -5.69 6.94 0.09
C ALA A 32 -5.68 7.01 1.62
N ASP A 33 -5.83 5.88 2.31
CA ASP A 33 -5.81 5.78 3.76
C ASP A 33 -4.46 6.27 4.33
N TYR A 34 -3.34 5.82 3.74
CA TYR A 34 -2.02 6.32 4.11
C TYR A 34 -1.91 7.84 3.95
N VAL A 35 -2.34 8.38 2.80
CA VAL A 35 -2.29 9.82 2.52
C VAL A 35 -3.13 10.61 3.53
N PHE A 36 -4.33 10.12 3.88
CA PHE A 36 -5.16 10.78 4.89
C PHE A 36 -4.49 10.84 6.26
N VAL A 37 -3.87 9.74 6.71
CA VAL A 37 -3.14 9.69 7.98
C VAL A 37 -1.92 10.60 7.95
N CYS A 38 -1.13 10.54 6.87
CA CYS A 38 0.07 11.37 6.69
C CYS A 38 -0.25 12.88 6.70
N MET A 39 -1.33 13.30 6.05
CA MET A 39 -1.77 14.69 6.07
C MET A 39 -2.29 15.12 7.44
N ALA A 40 -2.92 14.21 8.20
CA ALA A 40 -3.38 14.50 9.55
C ALA A 40 -2.22 14.79 10.52
N THR A 41 -1.04 14.19 10.29
CA THR A 41 0.14 14.38 11.15
C THR A 41 1.08 15.49 10.68
N ASN A 42 1.15 15.75 9.37
CA ASN A 42 2.11 16.71 8.79
C ASN A 42 1.48 18.00 8.25
N GLY A 43 0.15 18.07 8.15
CA GLY A 43 -0.60 19.25 7.72
C GLY A 43 -1.52 18.97 6.53
N GLN A 44 -2.72 19.55 6.56
CA GLN A 44 -3.77 19.31 5.56
C GLN A 44 -3.73 20.31 4.40
N THR A 45 -2.56 20.48 3.77
CA THR A 45 -2.37 21.41 2.64
C THR A 45 -2.20 20.68 1.32
N ARG A 46 -2.36 21.39 0.19
CA ARG A 46 -2.12 20.81 -1.15
C ARG A 46 -0.67 20.31 -1.32
N THR A 47 0.29 21.04 -0.77
CA THR A 47 1.70 20.65 -0.77
C THR A 47 1.92 19.35 0.00
N MET A 48 1.28 19.19 1.17
CA MET A 48 1.38 17.95 1.93
C MET A 48 0.69 16.79 1.24
N LEU A 49 -0.42 17.03 0.53
CA LEU A 49 -1.02 16.01 -0.32
C LEU A 49 -0.03 15.48 -1.37
N ASP A 50 0.76 16.35 -2.01
CA ASP A 50 1.79 15.92 -2.98
C ASP A 50 2.91 15.11 -2.31
N ARG A 51 3.42 15.57 -1.15
CA ARG A 51 4.48 14.86 -0.39
C ARG A 51 4.02 13.51 0.15
N CYS A 52 2.85 13.46 0.77
CA CYS A 52 2.27 12.22 1.30
C CYS A 52 1.96 11.21 0.19
N SER A 53 1.52 11.70 -0.99
CA SER A 53 1.31 10.83 -2.16
C SER A 53 2.64 10.27 -2.70
N CYS A 54 3.68 11.12 -2.78
CA CYS A 54 5.03 10.69 -3.14
C CYS A 54 5.53 9.59 -2.18
N ALA A 55 5.34 9.78 -0.88
CA ALA A 55 5.88 8.85 0.12
C ALA A 55 5.27 7.45 0.01
N ILE A 56 3.95 7.32 -0.16
CA ILE A 56 3.33 6.00 -0.32
C ILE A 56 3.74 5.32 -1.63
N ASP A 57 3.91 6.10 -2.70
CA ASP A 57 4.36 5.57 -3.98
C ASP A 57 5.82 5.11 -3.88
N GLN A 58 6.69 5.81 -3.14
CA GLN A 58 8.06 5.37 -2.88
C GLN A 58 8.12 4.13 -1.99
N ILE A 59 7.30 4.06 -0.92
CA ILE A 59 7.21 2.86 -0.07
C ILE A 59 6.86 1.63 -0.91
N ALA A 60 5.90 1.75 -1.83
CA ALA A 60 5.48 0.66 -2.71
C ALA A 60 6.59 0.16 -3.66
N THR A 61 7.65 0.93 -3.90
CA THR A 61 8.78 0.48 -4.73
C THR A 61 9.72 -0.48 -4.01
N VAL A 62 9.74 -0.45 -2.66
CA VAL A 62 10.70 -1.20 -1.83
C VAL A 62 10.04 -2.17 -0.86
N LEU A 63 8.73 -2.04 -0.64
CA LEU A 63 7.96 -2.88 0.26
C LEU A 63 6.71 -3.42 -0.46
N PRO A 64 6.58 -4.75 -0.64
CA PRO A 64 5.37 -5.34 -1.19
C PRO A 64 4.14 -5.09 -0.29
N TYR A 65 2.96 -4.97 -0.89
CA TYR A 65 1.72 -4.66 -0.16
C TYR A 65 1.41 -5.66 0.96
N ASP A 66 1.65 -6.96 0.73
CA ASP A 66 1.45 -7.99 1.75
C ASP A 66 2.33 -7.77 3.00
N ASP A 67 3.56 -7.27 2.80
CA ASP A 67 4.48 -7.01 3.90
C ASP A 67 4.15 -5.70 4.62
N TYR A 68 3.62 -4.70 3.90
CA TYR A 68 3.03 -3.50 4.48
C TYR A 68 1.87 -3.86 5.43
N VAL A 69 0.91 -4.67 4.98
CA VAL A 69 -0.24 -5.08 5.80
C VAL A 69 0.19 -5.88 7.04
N LYS A 70 1.18 -6.77 6.89
CA LYS A 70 1.76 -7.50 8.03
C LYS A 70 2.40 -6.55 9.04
N ALA A 71 3.20 -5.59 8.59
CA ALA A 71 3.84 -4.63 9.47
C ALA A 71 2.83 -3.75 10.21
N GLU A 72 1.81 -3.23 9.50
CA GLU A 72 0.72 -2.45 10.08
C GLU A 72 -0.04 -3.26 11.14
N THR A 73 -0.34 -4.53 10.85
CA THR A 73 -0.99 -5.44 11.80
C THR A 73 -0.16 -5.62 13.05
N VAL A 74 1.16 -5.84 12.92
CA VAL A 74 2.07 -5.94 14.06
C VAL A 74 2.07 -4.65 14.88
N LEU A 75 2.15 -3.49 14.21
CA LEU A 75 2.14 -2.18 14.89
C LEU A 75 0.83 -1.91 15.63
N SER A 76 -0.32 -2.29 15.06
CA SER A 76 -1.62 -2.21 15.71
C SER A 76 -1.70 -3.11 16.95
N MET A 77 -1.25 -4.37 16.83
CA MET A 77 -1.22 -5.32 17.95
C MET A 77 -0.30 -4.85 19.09
N ARG A 78 0.79 -4.14 18.79
CA ARG A 78 1.70 -3.58 19.81
C ARG A 78 1.04 -2.50 20.66
N GLN A 79 0.09 -1.75 20.11
CA GLN A 79 -0.66 -0.70 20.82
C GLN A 79 -1.70 -1.30 21.78
N THR A 80 -2.10 -2.56 21.57
CA THR A 80 -3.05 -3.25 22.45
C THR A 80 -2.38 -3.70 23.76
N ALA A 81 -3.09 -3.55 24.88
CA ALA A 81 -2.64 -3.98 26.19
C ALA A 81 -2.88 -5.48 26.44
N GLY A 82 -2.05 -6.10 27.27
CA GLY A 82 -2.20 -7.49 27.72
C GLY A 82 -1.01 -8.39 27.37
N GLU A 83 -0.82 -9.45 28.15
CA GLU A 83 0.35 -10.34 28.03
C GLU A 83 0.41 -11.06 26.67
N ARG A 84 -0.74 -11.31 26.04
CA ARG A 84 -0.83 -11.96 24.73
C ARG A 84 -0.23 -11.12 23.60
N THR A 85 0.00 -9.81 23.80
CA THR A 85 0.64 -8.96 22.80
C THR A 85 2.17 -9.00 22.88
N ALA A 86 2.75 -9.66 23.89
CA ALA A 86 4.21 -9.79 24.07
C ALA A 86 4.89 -10.42 22.85
N MET A 87 4.24 -11.40 22.20
CA MET A 87 4.76 -12.04 20.99
C MET A 87 4.98 -11.06 19.83
N PHE A 88 4.14 -10.01 19.73
CA PHE A 88 4.24 -8.99 18.69
C PHE A 88 5.34 -7.95 18.97
N ARG A 89 5.85 -7.89 20.20
CA ARG A 89 6.94 -6.99 20.63
C ARG A 89 8.31 -7.66 20.65
N GLN A 90 8.37 -8.95 20.97
CA GLN A 90 9.61 -9.66 21.26
C GLN A 90 10.05 -10.67 20.17
N GLY A 91 9.15 -11.06 19.26
CA GLY A 91 9.50 -12.01 18.20
C GLY A 91 10.43 -11.41 17.15
N THR A 92 11.45 -12.14 16.73
CA THR A 92 12.40 -11.71 15.69
C THR A 92 11.69 -11.45 14.35
N ALA A 93 10.87 -12.40 13.89
CA ALA A 93 10.15 -12.26 12.62
C ALA A 93 9.23 -11.02 12.55
N VAL A 94 8.51 -10.71 13.63
CA VAL A 94 7.64 -9.52 13.70
C VAL A 94 8.46 -8.23 13.83
N ASN A 95 9.64 -8.29 14.46
CA ASN A 95 10.56 -7.15 14.50
C ASN A 95 11.15 -6.87 13.12
N ASP A 96 11.48 -7.90 12.34
CA ASP A 96 11.99 -7.75 10.98
C ASP A 96 10.94 -7.14 10.04
N MET A 97 9.67 -7.54 10.16
CA MET A 97 8.55 -6.91 9.43
C MET A 97 8.48 -5.41 9.70
N VAL A 98 8.53 -5.01 10.98
CA VAL A 98 8.51 -3.60 11.38
C VAL A 98 9.77 -2.87 10.91
N ALA A 99 10.94 -3.51 11.00
CA ALA A 99 12.20 -2.90 10.58
C ALA A 99 12.24 -2.63 9.07
N ASN A 100 11.73 -3.55 8.26
CA ASN A 100 11.61 -3.36 6.81
C ASN A 100 10.64 -2.22 6.48
N TYR A 101 9.50 -2.16 7.16
CA TYR A 101 8.55 -1.05 7.01
C TYR A 101 9.18 0.30 7.39
N ARG A 102 9.87 0.40 8.54
CA ARG A 102 10.55 1.63 8.96
C ARG A 102 11.68 2.04 8.01
N ARG A 103 12.37 1.08 7.39
CA ARG A 103 13.37 1.37 6.36
C ARG A 103 12.72 2.01 5.13
N ALA A 104 11.60 1.46 4.67
CA ALA A 104 10.84 2.02 3.55
C ALA A 104 10.32 3.44 3.87
N GLU A 105 9.80 3.67 5.07
CA GLU A 105 9.39 5.00 5.53
C GLU A 105 10.57 5.99 5.55
N ALA A 106 11.74 5.57 6.05
CA ALA A 106 12.92 6.44 6.11
C ALA A 106 13.43 6.83 4.71
N GLU A 107 13.37 5.91 3.74
CA GLU A 107 13.71 6.21 2.36
C GLU A 107 12.72 7.19 1.73
N ALA A 108 11.42 6.98 1.96
CA ALA A 108 10.37 7.87 1.50
C ALA A 108 10.48 9.27 2.11
N GLU A 109 10.84 9.38 3.39
CA GLU A 109 11.10 10.66 4.06
C GLU A 109 12.21 11.43 3.34
N ILE A 110 13.36 10.79 3.08
CA ILE A 110 14.51 11.44 2.43
C ILE A 110 14.16 11.92 1.01
N LEU A 111 13.32 11.18 0.27
CA LEU A 111 13.02 11.47 -1.12
C LEU A 111 11.84 12.44 -1.31
N CYS A 112 10.88 12.45 -0.40
CA CYS A 112 9.61 13.14 -0.58
C CYS A 112 9.35 14.32 0.36
N PHE A 113 10.09 14.46 1.47
CA PHE A 113 9.87 15.51 2.49
C PHE A 113 11.02 16.52 2.57
#